data_AF-A0A842N4I0-F1
#
_entry.id   AF-A0A842N4I0-F1
#
_cell.length_a   1.000
_cell.length_b   1.000
_cell.length_c   1.000
_cell.angle_alpha   90.00
_cell.angle_beta   90.00
_cell.angle_gamma   90.00
#
_symmetry.space_group_name_H-M   'P 1'
#
loop_
_entity.id
_entity.type
_entity.pdbx_description
1 polymer ?
#
loop_
_entity_poly.entity_id
_entity_poly.type
_entity_poly.pdbx_seq_one_letter_code
_entity_poly.pdbx_strand_id
1 'polypeptide(L)'
;MIPYESFSELNKKGFVGEDFPIKKLNDEFRVFVLGDSVIQGSGNSSPHTTVPYILQKMIVSNNNESTVNVINAAGNAGIIRYQAEMIKTTLPEYEPDLIILYTGWNELSRDYPVMGIIDFLRGVCNTDKQNNFDIMIVLQPIAGFGNKVLTEQEKINSLTGQDHNGFQLLQARSTYDWLKKEIQILIKNSDNNACTFHDLRNTFDDIPGSIYWDQGHVSDTGNLILADRFLKELSKTYPNSFSYNEKFYNIIRDYNHPSITELIISELGINVDYSNVSYKDVTNFSNPKGNYFELKEEYGVGGILVGNDLRNVNLNTINLNGKDLTGANLSGQDLRGIDITSTIIRGADLSYTNLEGKDLSEMDLRGIDFMGANLKDVNFTDADFSKPIQVFGCGNDEDEVLGIFINFKCVSAVVKNEGFRTDFTNADLINAEFGNKDLQGEYQKISFVDFTNANMTDVSLNNMEFAGGNFTGAELNGISGKQMYILESDFTDAEMKNFKISETWLQSTSFYNADMINGAFDSMIFADVDFTGTEFQGTEFTLINEIGDNNYNCKNNIICNLK
;
A
#
# COMPACT_ATOMS: atom_id res chain seq x y z
N MET A 1 -29.38 -23.01 -6.09
CA MET A 1 -29.26 -23.83 -4.87
C MET A 1 -27.86 -24.39 -4.86
N ILE A 2 -27.01 -23.92 -3.94
CA ILE A 2 -25.64 -24.43 -3.78
C ILE A 2 -25.75 -25.77 -3.03
N PRO A 3 -25.13 -26.86 -3.49
CA PRO A 3 -25.11 -28.09 -2.73
C PRO A 3 -24.38 -27.85 -1.41
N TYR A 4 -24.96 -28.32 -0.31
CA TYR A 4 -24.28 -28.46 0.96
C TYR A 4 -23.06 -29.37 0.74
N GLU A 5 -21.85 -28.80 0.62
CA GLU A 5 -20.63 -29.57 0.78
C GLU A 5 -20.54 -29.99 2.25
N SER A 6 -20.51 -31.30 2.49
CA SER A 6 -20.17 -31.82 3.81
C SER A 6 -18.73 -31.40 4.12
N PHE A 7 -18.55 -30.45 5.03
CA PHE A 7 -17.24 -30.08 5.53
C PHE A 7 -16.54 -31.34 6.08
N SER A 8 -15.40 -31.71 5.51
CA SER A 8 -14.55 -32.73 6.12
C SER A 8 -14.01 -32.22 7.47
N GLU A 9 -13.54 -33.12 8.34
CA GLU A 9 -12.90 -32.74 9.60
C GLU A 9 -11.65 -31.86 9.37
N LEU A 10 -10.94 -32.06 8.25
CA LEU A 10 -9.77 -31.27 7.88
C LEU A 10 -10.14 -29.86 7.41
N ASN A 11 -11.30 -29.68 6.75
CA ASN A 11 -11.79 -28.35 6.41
C ASN A 11 -12.05 -27.49 7.65
N LYS A 12 -12.48 -28.09 8.76
CA LYS A 12 -12.61 -27.39 10.05
C LYS A 12 -11.28 -26.96 10.66
N LYS A 13 -10.18 -27.62 10.27
CA LYS A 13 -8.80 -27.32 10.72
C LYS A 13 -8.06 -26.36 9.78
N GLY A 14 -8.72 -25.82 8.77
CA GLY A 14 -8.17 -24.79 7.88
C GLY A 14 -7.56 -25.31 6.57
N PHE A 15 -7.81 -26.57 6.22
CA PHE A 15 -7.43 -27.13 4.93
C PHE A 15 -8.56 -26.95 3.89
N VAL A 16 -8.21 -26.99 2.61
CA VAL A 16 -9.16 -26.93 1.50
C VAL A 16 -8.86 -28.06 0.53
N GLY A 17 -9.89 -28.77 0.08
CA GLY A 17 -9.78 -29.83 -0.92
C GLY A 17 -9.93 -31.22 -0.32
N GLU A 18 -9.24 -32.19 -0.94
CA GLU A 18 -9.33 -33.61 -0.56
C GLU A 18 -8.63 -33.89 0.79
N ASP A 19 -9.15 -34.88 1.52
CA ASP A 19 -8.54 -35.30 2.79
C ASP A 19 -7.19 -36.00 2.55
N PHE A 20 -6.25 -35.78 3.46
CA PHE A 20 -4.91 -36.39 3.43
C PHE A 20 -4.52 -36.97 4.80
N PRO A 21 -3.67 -37.99 4.86
CA PRO A 21 -3.30 -38.62 6.12
C PRO A 21 -2.41 -37.68 6.96
N ILE A 22 -2.67 -37.65 8.28
CA ILE A 22 -1.85 -36.89 9.24
C ILE A 22 -0.40 -37.33 9.16
N LYS A 23 -0.16 -38.66 9.19
CA LYS A 23 1.17 -39.24 9.06
C LYS A 23 1.62 -39.24 7.61
N LYS A 24 2.86 -38.82 7.40
CA LYS A 24 3.52 -38.79 6.11
C LYS A 24 3.94 -40.19 5.66
N LEU A 25 3.82 -40.48 4.37
CA LEU A 25 4.39 -41.71 3.79
C LEU A 25 5.92 -41.59 3.70
N ASN A 26 6.65 -42.70 3.82
CA ASN A 26 8.11 -42.69 3.98
C ASN A 26 8.90 -41.87 2.93
N ASP A 27 8.45 -41.88 1.67
CA ASP A 27 9.13 -41.19 0.56
C ASP A 27 8.37 -39.93 0.08
N GLU A 28 7.30 -39.53 0.77
CA GLU A 28 6.51 -38.35 0.41
C GLU A 28 7.36 -37.07 0.56
N PHE A 29 7.05 -36.02 -0.21
CA PHE A 29 7.55 -34.66 0.06
C PHE A 29 6.34 -33.73 0.17
N ARG A 30 6.05 -33.26 1.38
CA ARG A 30 4.80 -32.60 1.73
C ARG A 30 4.95 -31.09 1.76
N VAL A 31 4.24 -30.43 0.85
CA VAL A 31 4.22 -28.98 0.69
C VAL A 31 2.89 -28.44 1.17
N PHE A 32 2.89 -27.55 2.15
CA PHE A 32 1.70 -26.81 2.55
C PHE A 32 1.73 -25.41 1.96
N VAL A 33 0.70 -25.04 1.20
CA VAL A 33 0.56 -23.69 0.66
C VAL A 33 -0.44 -22.94 1.53
N LEU A 34 0.07 -21.98 2.29
CA LEU A 34 -0.70 -21.03 3.09
C LEU A 34 -0.83 -19.73 2.30
N GLY A 35 -1.99 -19.11 2.41
CA GLY A 35 -2.21 -17.80 1.86
C GLY A 35 -3.61 -17.30 2.17
N ASP A 36 -3.99 -16.21 1.53
CA ASP A 36 -5.31 -15.64 1.64
C ASP A 36 -6.32 -16.29 0.68
N SER A 37 -7.41 -15.56 0.41
CA SER A 37 -8.50 -15.97 -0.47
C SER A 37 -8.04 -16.34 -1.89
N VAL A 38 -6.89 -15.83 -2.37
CA VAL A 38 -6.30 -16.23 -3.66
C VAL A 38 -5.86 -17.70 -3.61
N ILE A 39 -5.08 -18.09 -2.60
CA ILE A 39 -4.65 -19.49 -2.44
C ILE A 39 -5.83 -20.39 -2.07
N GLN A 40 -6.77 -19.89 -1.26
CA GLN A 40 -7.99 -20.62 -0.89
C GLN A 40 -8.83 -20.99 -2.12
N GLY A 41 -8.82 -20.17 -3.17
CA GLY A 41 -9.57 -20.40 -4.40
C GLY A 41 -10.83 -19.55 -4.56
N SER A 42 -10.89 -18.39 -3.91
CA SER A 42 -12.02 -17.47 -4.05
C SER A 42 -12.11 -16.93 -5.47
N GLY A 43 -13.27 -17.14 -6.11
CA GLY A 43 -13.53 -16.69 -7.49
C GLY A 43 -13.09 -17.69 -8.56
N ASN A 44 -12.57 -18.85 -8.18
CA ASN A 44 -12.15 -19.89 -9.12
C ASN A 44 -13.33 -20.54 -9.84
N SER A 45 -13.11 -20.93 -11.10
CA SER A 45 -14.12 -21.62 -11.90
C SER A 45 -14.44 -23.04 -11.39
N SER A 46 -13.52 -23.62 -10.61
CA SER A 46 -13.65 -24.96 -10.03
C SER A 46 -12.77 -25.10 -8.77
N PRO A 47 -13.16 -25.94 -7.78
CA PRO A 47 -12.27 -26.32 -6.67
C PRO A 47 -10.90 -26.88 -7.12
N HIS A 48 -10.83 -27.40 -8.34
CA HIS A 48 -9.61 -27.96 -8.94
C HIS A 48 -8.78 -26.93 -9.74
N THR A 49 -9.17 -25.65 -9.72
CA THR A 49 -8.42 -24.56 -10.39
C THR A 49 -7.69 -23.65 -9.40
N THR A 50 -7.52 -24.11 -8.16
CA THR A 50 -6.69 -23.42 -7.15
C THR A 50 -5.20 -23.53 -7.49
N VAL A 51 -4.42 -22.53 -7.08
CA VAL A 51 -2.97 -22.53 -7.28
C VAL A 51 -2.32 -23.82 -6.73
N PRO A 52 -2.63 -24.30 -5.50
CA PRO A 52 -2.03 -25.53 -4.98
C PRO A 52 -2.43 -26.78 -5.79
N TYR A 53 -3.68 -26.87 -6.24
CA TYR A 53 -4.14 -28.03 -7.02
C TYR A 53 -3.49 -28.07 -8.42
N ILE A 54 -3.41 -26.92 -9.10
CA ILE A 54 -2.72 -26.82 -10.40
C ILE A 54 -1.24 -27.15 -10.23
N LEU A 55 -0.59 -26.65 -9.18
CA LEU A 55 0.80 -26.98 -8.86
C LEU A 55 0.99 -28.50 -8.68
N GLN A 56 0.11 -29.18 -7.94
CA GLN A 56 0.14 -30.64 -7.81
C GLN A 56 0.07 -31.32 -9.18
N LYS A 57 -0.85 -30.90 -10.06
CA LYS A 57 -1.01 -31.50 -11.39
C LYS A 57 0.20 -31.24 -12.29
N MET A 58 0.80 -30.05 -12.23
CA MET A 58 2.03 -29.75 -12.98
C MET A 58 3.20 -30.63 -12.53
N ILE A 59 3.34 -30.84 -11.22
CA ILE A 59 4.40 -31.70 -10.66
C ILE A 59 4.24 -33.14 -11.15
N VAL A 60 3.04 -33.70 -11.06
CA VAL A 60 2.74 -35.07 -11.53
C VAL A 60 2.93 -35.16 -13.04
N SER A 61 2.47 -34.16 -13.82
CA SER A 61 2.64 -34.14 -15.27
C SER A 61 4.12 -34.10 -15.71
N ASN A 62 4.99 -33.46 -14.93
CA ASN A 62 6.42 -33.39 -15.23
C ASN A 62 7.19 -34.64 -14.74
N ASN A 63 6.66 -35.34 -13.73
CA ASN A 63 7.18 -36.60 -13.24
C ASN A 63 6.06 -37.46 -12.63
N ASN A 64 5.58 -38.46 -13.38
CA ASN A 64 4.50 -39.35 -12.94
C ASN A 64 4.87 -40.21 -11.71
N GLU A 65 6.15 -40.34 -11.39
CA GLU A 65 6.65 -41.05 -10.21
C GLU A 65 6.88 -40.11 -9.01
N SER A 66 6.51 -38.83 -9.13
CA SER A 66 6.67 -37.86 -8.06
C SER A 66 5.89 -38.27 -6.81
N THR A 67 6.56 -38.18 -5.67
CA THR A 67 5.99 -38.42 -4.34
C THR A 67 5.63 -37.10 -3.64
N VAL A 68 5.67 -35.98 -4.37
CA VAL A 68 5.31 -34.66 -3.82
C VAL A 68 3.79 -34.57 -3.63
N ASN A 69 3.38 -34.11 -2.46
CA ASN A 69 1.99 -33.86 -2.10
C ASN A 69 1.82 -32.39 -1.68
N VAL A 70 1.04 -31.65 -2.46
CA VAL A 70 0.76 -30.22 -2.28
C VAL A 70 -0.61 -30.06 -1.65
N ILE A 71 -0.64 -29.44 -0.48
CA ILE A 71 -1.82 -29.28 0.37
C ILE A 71 -2.19 -27.80 0.45
N ASN A 72 -3.46 -27.50 0.21
CA ASN A 72 -3.99 -26.16 0.40
C ASN A 72 -4.37 -25.94 1.88
N ALA A 73 -3.65 -25.05 2.56
CA ALA A 73 -3.84 -24.71 3.97
C ALA A 73 -4.37 -23.29 4.20
N ALA A 74 -4.99 -22.68 3.17
CA ALA A 74 -5.51 -21.31 3.22
C ALA A 74 -6.93 -21.18 3.80
N GLY A 75 -7.54 -22.27 4.29
CA GLY A 75 -8.96 -22.30 4.68
C GLY A 75 -9.34 -21.37 5.82
N ASN A 76 -8.41 -21.12 6.76
CA ASN A 76 -8.65 -20.31 7.98
C ASN A 76 -7.66 -19.14 8.17
N ALA A 77 -6.73 -18.90 7.24
CA ALA A 77 -5.55 -18.06 7.48
C ALA A 77 -5.41 -16.89 6.50
N GLY A 78 -6.36 -15.95 6.56
CA GLY A 78 -6.38 -14.79 5.65
C GLY A 78 -5.35 -13.70 5.94
N ILE A 79 -4.69 -13.69 7.11
CA ILE A 79 -3.68 -12.68 7.46
C ILE A 79 -2.48 -13.31 8.18
N ILE A 80 -1.36 -12.60 8.15
CA ILE A 80 -0.06 -13.07 8.63
C ILE A 80 -0.06 -13.53 10.08
N ARG A 81 -0.88 -12.90 10.94
CA ARG A 81 -1.05 -13.31 12.34
C ARG A 81 -1.55 -14.75 12.46
N TYR A 82 -2.63 -15.10 11.74
CA TYR A 82 -3.20 -16.44 11.78
C TYR A 82 -2.34 -17.45 11.03
N GLN A 83 -1.72 -17.03 9.92
CA GLN A 83 -0.76 -17.86 9.18
C GLN A 83 0.42 -18.25 10.07
N ALA A 84 1.00 -17.28 10.80
CA ALA A 84 2.09 -17.51 11.74
C ALA A 84 1.69 -18.43 12.90
N GLU A 85 0.46 -18.31 13.40
CA GLU A 85 -0.08 -19.21 14.42
C GLU A 85 -0.19 -20.64 13.91
N MET A 86 -0.78 -20.84 12.73
CA MET A 86 -0.91 -22.18 12.12
C MET A 86 0.44 -22.87 11.90
N ILE A 87 1.45 -22.13 11.44
CA ILE A 87 2.81 -22.66 11.24
C ILE A 87 3.43 -23.13 12.57
N LYS A 88 3.14 -22.44 13.67
CA LYS A 88 3.72 -22.77 14.99
C LYS A 88 2.98 -23.88 15.71
N THR A 89 1.65 -23.96 15.57
CA THR A 89 0.82 -24.81 16.44
C THR A 89 0.14 -25.96 15.72
N THR A 90 -0.26 -25.78 14.46
CA THR A 90 -1.16 -26.71 13.77
C THR A 90 -0.41 -27.57 12.75
N LEU A 91 0.34 -26.93 11.85
CA LEU A 91 1.02 -27.62 10.75
C LEU A 91 2.10 -28.62 11.18
N PRO A 92 2.85 -28.44 12.29
CA PRO A 92 3.85 -29.42 12.72
C PRO A 92 3.28 -30.82 12.96
N GLU A 93 1.98 -30.94 13.31
CA GLU A 93 1.32 -32.24 13.50
C GLU A 93 1.21 -33.07 12.22
N TYR A 94 1.30 -32.41 11.06
CA TYR A 94 1.10 -33.02 9.74
C TYR A 94 2.43 -33.19 8.97
N GLU A 95 3.57 -33.15 9.67
CA GLU A 95 4.88 -33.51 9.13
C GLU A 95 5.20 -32.84 7.78
N PRO A 96 5.15 -31.49 7.68
CA PRO A 96 5.55 -30.77 6.47
C PRO A 96 7.04 -30.98 6.17
N ASP A 97 7.42 -30.94 4.90
CA ASP A 97 8.81 -30.69 4.49
C ASP A 97 9.01 -29.23 4.11
N LEU A 98 7.98 -28.61 3.53
CA LEU A 98 8.00 -27.23 3.08
C LEU A 98 6.66 -26.55 3.36
N ILE A 99 6.73 -25.31 3.82
CA ILE A 99 5.60 -24.39 3.91
C ILE A 99 5.82 -23.20 2.97
N ILE A 100 4.92 -23.00 2.01
CA ILE A 100 4.86 -21.80 1.18
C ILE A 100 3.90 -20.82 1.85
N LEU A 101 4.40 -19.65 2.24
CA LEU A 101 3.64 -18.58 2.88
C LEU A 101 3.41 -17.44 1.89
N TYR A 102 2.25 -17.43 1.24
CA TYR A 102 1.83 -16.40 0.29
C TYR A 102 1.08 -15.27 1.02
N THR A 103 1.68 -14.07 1.07
CA THR A 103 1.21 -12.98 1.95
C THR A 103 1.41 -11.58 1.33
N GLY A 104 0.75 -10.57 1.89
CA GLY A 104 1.00 -9.15 1.59
C GLY A 104 -0.26 -8.31 1.34
N TRP A 105 -1.21 -8.80 0.54
CA TRP A 105 -2.38 -8.03 0.10
C TRP A 105 -3.36 -7.74 1.22
N ASN A 106 -3.67 -8.74 2.06
CA ASN A 106 -4.59 -8.54 3.18
C ASN A 106 -3.96 -7.72 4.31
N GLU A 107 -2.66 -7.84 4.52
CA GLU A 107 -1.93 -6.99 5.47
C GLU A 107 -2.01 -5.52 5.05
N LEU A 108 -1.74 -5.27 3.76
CA LEU A 108 -1.82 -3.94 3.17
C LEU A 108 -3.25 -3.40 3.21
N SER A 109 -4.24 -4.22 2.86
CA SER A 109 -5.66 -3.85 2.86
C SER A 109 -6.24 -3.61 4.26
N ARG A 110 -5.59 -4.09 5.32
CA ARG A 110 -6.01 -3.89 6.71
C ARG A 110 -5.22 -2.81 7.43
N ASP A 111 -4.35 -2.11 6.70
CA ASP A 111 -3.51 -1.05 7.24
C ASP A 111 -2.55 -1.53 8.36
N TYR A 112 -2.02 -2.76 8.23
CA TYR A 112 -1.02 -3.28 9.17
C TYR A 112 0.34 -2.63 8.91
N PRO A 113 1.04 -2.13 9.95
CA PRO A 113 2.37 -1.56 9.79
C PRO A 113 3.36 -2.64 9.41
N VAL A 114 4.28 -2.32 8.49
CA VAL A 114 5.33 -3.23 8.02
C VAL A 114 6.12 -3.83 9.19
N MET A 115 6.46 -3.02 10.19
CA MET A 115 7.17 -3.48 11.39
C MET A 115 6.46 -4.66 12.09
N GLY A 116 5.13 -4.57 12.24
CA GLY A 116 4.33 -5.64 12.84
C GLY A 116 4.32 -6.91 11.99
N ILE A 117 4.21 -6.77 10.66
CA ILE A 117 4.30 -7.90 9.72
C ILE A 117 5.66 -8.61 9.85
N ILE A 118 6.74 -7.82 9.90
CA ILE A 118 8.10 -8.32 10.04
C ILE A 118 8.33 -9.02 11.38
N ASP A 119 7.71 -8.54 12.46
CA ASP A 119 7.77 -9.23 13.76
C ASP A 119 7.11 -10.61 13.72
N PHE A 120 5.96 -10.74 13.05
CA PHE A 120 5.33 -12.05 12.82
C PHE A 120 6.23 -12.96 11.97
N LEU A 121 6.76 -12.46 10.86
CA LEU A 121 7.65 -13.22 9.97
C LEU A 121 8.94 -13.65 10.68
N ARG A 122 9.53 -12.79 11.51
CA ARG A 122 10.69 -13.15 12.34
C ARG A 122 10.35 -14.30 13.28
N GLY A 123 9.17 -14.24 13.91
CA GLY A 123 8.66 -15.33 14.73
C GLY A 123 8.45 -16.63 13.96
N VAL A 124 8.00 -16.56 12.71
CA VAL A 124 7.85 -17.72 11.80
C VAL A 124 9.20 -18.32 11.47
N CYS A 125 10.17 -17.52 11.00
CA CYS A 125 11.50 -18.01 10.64
C CYS A 125 12.29 -18.56 11.83
N ASN A 126 12.04 -18.10 13.04
CA ASN A 126 12.66 -18.67 14.24
C ASN A 126 12.09 -20.04 14.65
N THR A 127 10.99 -20.49 14.03
CA THR A 127 10.34 -21.78 14.33
C THR A 127 11.22 -22.99 13.92
N ASP A 128 12.11 -22.78 12.95
CA ASP A 128 13.07 -23.78 12.44
C ASP A 128 13.99 -24.37 13.52
N LYS A 129 14.22 -23.67 14.64
CA LYS A 129 15.03 -24.22 15.74
C LYS A 129 14.40 -25.44 16.44
N GLN A 130 13.13 -25.78 16.17
CA GLN A 130 12.44 -26.91 16.79
C GLN A 130 11.75 -27.86 15.81
N ASN A 131 11.47 -27.43 14.57
CA ASN A 131 10.67 -28.19 13.62
C ASN A 131 11.45 -28.46 12.32
N ASN A 132 11.37 -29.69 11.80
CA ASN A 132 12.19 -30.20 10.70
C ASN A 132 11.60 -29.87 9.31
N PHE A 133 11.27 -28.61 9.04
CA PHE A 133 10.67 -28.16 7.78
C PHE A 133 11.13 -26.78 7.33
N ASP A 134 11.16 -26.56 6.01
CA ASP A 134 11.56 -25.30 5.39
C ASP A 134 10.37 -24.33 5.25
N ILE A 135 10.66 -23.03 5.17
CA ILE A 135 9.65 -21.98 4.95
C ILE A 135 10.04 -21.12 3.75
N MET A 136 9.13 -20.99 2.79
CA MET A 136 9.25 -20.14 1.61
C MET A 136 8.25 -18.99 1.72
N ILE A 137 8.75 -17.78 2.02
CA ILE A 137 7.93 -16.56 2.06
C ILE A 137 7.78 -16.04 0.64
N VAL A 138 6.53 -15.82 0.23
CA VAL A 138 6.19 -15.26 -1.08
C VAL A 138 5.42 -13.97 -0.92
N LEU A 139 5.92 -12.92 -1.57
CA LEU A 139 5.22 -11.65 -1.69
C LEU A 139 4.33 -11.65 -2.93
N GLN A 140 3.03 -11.47 -2.72
CA GLN A 140 2.04 -11.66 -3.77
C GLN A 140 1.93 -10.54 -4.82
N PRO A 141 1.59 -10.84 -6.08
CA PRO A 141 1.26 -9.83 -7.07
C PRO A 141 -0.10 -9.15 -6.78
N ILE A 142 -0.12 -7.82 -6.85
CA ILE A 142 -1.31 -6.96 -6.67
C ILE A 142 -1.44 -6.05 -7.90
N ALA A 143 -2.66 -5.89 -8.42
CA ALA A 143 -2.92 -5.08 -9.61
C ALA A 143 -2.44 -3.62 -9.41
N GLY A 144 -1.52 -3.18 -10.27
CA GLY A 144 -0.93 -1.83 -10.22
C GLY A 144 0.36 -1.71 -9.41
N PHE A 145 0.81 -2.75 -8.72
CA PHE A 145 2.07 -2.74 -7.96
C PHE A 145 3.27 -3.20 -8.78
N GLY A 146 3.05 -4.05 -9.78
CA GLY A 146 4.03 -4.45 -10.80
C GLY A 146 4.11 -3.46 -11.98
N ASN A 147 4.67 -3.91 -13.11
CA ASN A 147 4.77 -3.16 -14.37
C ASN A 147 3.86 -3.74 -15.47
N LYS A 148 2.96 -4.66 -15.14
CA LYS A 148 1.95 -5.16 -16.07
C LYS A 148 1.21 -3.98 -16.72
N VAL A 149 1.12 -4.01 -18.04
CA VAL A 149 0.17 -3.17 -18.78
C VAL A 149 -1.25 -3.68 -18.44
N LEU A 150 -1.95 -2.91 -17.62
CA LEU A 150 -3.29 -3.22 -17.15
C LEU A 150 -4.30 -3.02 -18.29
N THR A 151 -5.25 -3.95 -18.40
CA THR A 151 -6.47 -3.71 -19.19
C THR A 151 -7.31 -2.60 -18.57
N GLU A 152 -8.27 -2.07 -19.32
CA GLU A 152 -9.13 -0.97 -18.85
C GLU A 152 -9.84 -1.32 -17.52
N GLN A 153 -10.41 -2.53 -17.43
CA GLN A 153 -11.01 -3.05 -16.20
C GLN A 153 -10.00 -3.07 -15.05
N GLU A 154 -8.82 -3.67 -15.26
CA GLU A 154 -7.81 -3.80 -14.20
C GLU A 154 -7.28 -2.44 -13.75
N LYS A 155 -7.11 -1.50 -14.68
CA LYS A 155 -6.72 -0.11 -14.39
C LYS A 155 -7.78 0.58 -13.54
N ILE A 156 -9.04 0.51 -13.94
CA ILE A 156 -10.15 1.13 -13.20
C ILE A 156 -10.28 0.51 -11.82
N ASN A 157 -10.24 -0.82 -11.70
CA ASN A 157 -10.32 -1.49 -10.40
C ASN A 157 -9.11 -1.20 -9.51
N SER A 158 -7.91 -1.11 -10.08
CA SER A 158 -6.70 -0.71 -9.36
C SER A 158 -6.82 0.71 -8.81
N LEU A 159 -7.32 1.64 -9.64
CA LEU A 159 -7.55 3.03 -9.26
C LEU A 159 -8.70 3.19 -8.25
N THR A 160 -9.86 2.56 -8.42
CA THR A 160 -10.99 2.84 -7.52
C THR A 160 -11.00 1.96 -6.28
N GLY A 161 -10.33 0.80 -6.32
CA GLY A 161 -10.39 -0.21 -5.26
C GLY A 161 -9.72 0.21 -3.96
N GLN A 162 -10.33 -0.22 -2.85
CA GLN A 162 -10.05 0.33 -1.53
C GLN A 162 -9.55 -0.72 -0.53
N ASP A 163 -8.80 -0.23 0.45
CA ASP A 163 -8.52 -0.94 1.69
C ASP A 163 -9.77 -0.99 2.59
N HIS A 164 -9.67 -1.59 3.77
CA HIS A 164 -10.81 -1.76 4.68
C HIS A 164 -11.26 -0.48 5.37
N ASN A 165 -10.52 0.61 5.21
CA ASN A 165 -10.81 1.92 5.76
C ASN A 165 -11.24 2.93 4.68
N GLY A 166 -11.39 2.47 3.42
CA GLY A 166 -11.88 3.28 2.30
C GLY A 166 -10.79 4.01 1.50
N PHE A 167 -9.51 3.74 1.78
CA PHE A 167 -8.39 4.37 1.08
C PHE A 167 -8.03 3.61 -0.19
N GLN A 168 -7.66 4.33 -1.24
CA GLN A 168 -7.23 3.73 -2.50
C GLN A 168 -5.99 2.85 -2.26
N LEU A 169 -6.13 1.53 -2.42
CA LEU A 169 -5.07 0.58 -2.08
C LEU A 169 -3.79 0.82 -2.89
N LEU A 170 -3.92 1.28 -4.14
CA LEU A 170 -2.78 1.60 -5.00
C LEU A 170 -1.83 2.65 -4.37
N GLN A 171 -2.36 3.52 -3.50
CA GLN A 171 -1.53 4.47 -2.77
C GLN A 171 -0.56 3.76 -1.83
N ALA A 172 -0.83 2.55 -1.35
CA ALA A 172 0.07 1.82 -0.45
C ALA A 172 1.26 1.14 -1.17
N ARG A 173 1.61 1.54 -2.40
CA ARG A 173 2.74 0.99 -3.16
C ARG A 173 4.08 1.13 -2.44
N SER A 174 4.38 2.32 -1.90
CA SER A 174 5.61 2.55 -1.13
C SER A 174 5.69 1.66 0.11
N THR A 175 4.57 1.47 0.80
CA THR A 175 4.45 0.56 1.95
C THR A 175 4.82 -0.87 1.54
N TYR A 176 4.36 -1.30 0.36
CA TYR A 176 4.63 -2.66 -0.14
C TYR A 176 6.08 -2.85 -0.61
N ASP A 177 6.69 -1.81 -1.16
CA ASP A 177 8.13 -1.78 -1.47
C ASP A 177 8.98 -1.77 -0.20
N TRP A 178 8.56 -1.05 0.84
CA TRP A 178 9.19 -1.09 2.15
C TRP A 178 9.10 -2.49 2.77
N LEU A 179 7.92 -3.11 2.76
CA LEU A 179 7.74 -4.49 3.24
C LEU A 179 8.69 -5.47 2.54
N LYS A 180 8.82 -5.40 1.21
CA LYS A 180 9.80 -6.21 0.47
C LYS A 180 11.21 -6.03 1.02
N LYS A 181 11.66 -4.78 1.17
CA LYS A 181 13.03 -4.47 1.64
C LYS A 181 13.26 -5.06 3.02
N GLU A 182 12.31 -4.91 3.93
CA GLU A 182 12.43 -5.43 5.30
C GLU A 182 12.43 -6.97 5.34
N ILE A 183 11.64 -7.65 4.51
CA ILE A 183 11.71 -9.11 4.40
C ILE A 183 13.10 -9.53 3.91
N GLN A 184 13.66 -8.86 2.91
CA GLN A 184 15.01 -9.15 2.42
C GLN A 184 16.07 -8.96 3.52
N ILE A 185 15.96 -7.90 4.33
CA ILE A 185 16.84 -7.66 5.47
C ILE A 185 16.68 -8.76 6.52
N LEU A 186 15.45 -9.13 6.85
CA LEU A 186 15.14 -10.22 7.78
C LEU A 186 15.80 -11.53 7.35
N ILE A 187 15.66 -11.94 6.09
CA ILE A 187 16.26 -13.17 5.57
C ILE A 187 17.79 -13.09 5.59
N LYS A 188 18.38 -11.98 5.15
CA LYS A 188 19.84 -11.79 5.12
C LYS A 188 20.46 -11.88 6.52
N ASN A 189 19.74 -11.42 7.54
CA ASN A 189 20.19 -11.43 8.93
C ASN A 189 19.76 -12.68 9.71
N SER A 190 19.04 -13.61 9.07
CA SER A 190 18.64 -14.86 9.70
C SER A 190 19.81 -15.84 9.74
N ASP A 191 20.09 -16.41 10.91
CA ASP A 191 21.02 -17.53 11.03
C ASP A 191 20.40 -18.77 10.34
N ASN A 192 21.22 -19.52 9.59
CA ASN A 192 20.92 -20.86 9.07
C ASN A 192 19.91 -21.00 7.89
N ASN A 193 19.54 -19.94 7.17
CA ASN A 193 18.59 -20.03 6.03
C ASN A 193 17.20 -20.59 6.40
N ALA A 194 16.74 -20.40 7.64
CA ALA A 194 15.46 -20.91 8.15
C ALA A 194 14.22 -20.51 7.32
N CYS A 195 14.34 -19.43 6.56
CA CYS A 195 13.35 -19.00 5.58
C CYS A 195 14.05 -18.62 4.27
N THR A 196 13.34 -18.83 3.17
CA THR A 196 13.65 -18.26 1.86
C THR A 196 12.62 -17.19 1.49
N PHE A 197 13.00 -16.25 0.62
CA PHE A 197 12.11 -15.19 0.16
C PHE A 197 12.08 -15.11 -1.36
N HIS A 198 10.86 -15.08 -1.91
CA HIS A 198 10.61 -14.97 -3.34
C HIS A 198 9.63 -13.82 -3.60
N ASP A 199 10.10 -12.81 -4.33
CA ASP A 199 9.29 -11.66 -4.75
C ASP A 199 8.56 -12.02 -6.06
N LEU A 200 7.26 -12.27 -5.97
CA LEU A 200 6.41 -12.60 -7.12
C LEU A 200 5.55 -11.42 -7.58
N ARG A 201 5.85 -10.18 -7.12
CA ARG A 201 5.03 -9.01 -7.44
C ARG A 201 4.98 -8.67 -8.93
N ASN A 202 6.00 -9.07 -9.68
CA ASN A 202 6.12 -8.88 -11.13
C ASN A 202 5.61 -10.07 -11.96
N THR A 203 4.93 -11.03 -11.35
CA THR A 203 4.57 -12.32 -11.99
C THR A 203 3.85 -12.14 -13.32
N PHE A 204 3.01 -11.11 -13.44
CA PHE A 204 2.18 -10.85 -14.61
C PHE A 204 2.67 -9.70 -15.49
N ASP A 205 3.87 -9.16 -15.25
CA ASP A 205 4.36 -7.96 -15.93
C ASP A 205 4.43 -8.10 -17.45
N ASP A 206 4.72 -9.31 -17.94
CA ASP A 206 4.86 -9.63 -19.36
C ASP A 206 3.64 -10.35 -19.96
N ILE A 207 2.53 -10.41 -19.22
CA ILE A 207 1.33 -11.13 -19.64
C ILE A 207 0.31 -10.14 -20.24
N PRO A 208 -0.03 -10.24 -21.54
CA PRO A 208 -1.02 -9.37 -22.17
C PRO A 208 -2.44 -9.75 -21.73
N GLY A 209 -3.39 -8.83 -21.91
CA GLY A 209 -4.80 -9.10 -21.61
C GLY A 209 -5.12 -9.19 -20.12
N SER A 210 -6.35 -9.57 -19.80
CA SER A 210 -6.85 -9.56 -18.42
C SER A 210 -6.33 -10.75 -17.63
N ILE A 211 -5.94 -10.49 -16.39
CA ILE A 211 -5.54 -11.49 -15.39
C ILE A 211 -6.30 -11.26 -14.09
N TYR A 212 -6.31 -10.03 -13.60
CA TYR A 212 -7.00 -9.67 -12.38
C TYR A 212 -8.47 -9.39 -12.66
N TRP A 213 -9.34 -9.87 -11.80
CA TRP A 213 -10.74 -9.45 -11.83
C TRP A 213 -11.04 -8.35 -10.81
N ASP A 214 -10.28 -8.27 -9.71
CA ASP A 214 -10.24 -7.16 -8.75
C ASP A 214 -8.78 -6.69 -8.52
N GLN A 215 -8.42 -6.22 -7.31
CA GLN A 215 -7.05 -5.79 -7.01
C GLN A 215 -6.05 -6.93 -6.72
N GLY A 216 -6.48 -8.15 -6.42
CA GLY A 216 -5.56 -9.23 -6.02
C GLY A 216 -5.97 -10.62 -6.46
N HIS A 217 -7.27 -10.89 -6.60
CA HIS A 217 -7.72 -12.14 -7.17
C HIS A 217 -7.56 -12.16 -8.68
N VAL A 218 -7.27 -13.36 -9.18
CA VAL A 218 -6.92 -13.59 -10.58
C VAL A 218 -7.83 -14.63 -11.22
N SER A 219 -7.89 -14.61 -12.54
CA SER A 219 -8.52 -15.64 -13.36
C SER A 219 -7.80 -17.00 -13.23
N ASP A 220 -8.42 -18.06 -13.76
CA ASP A 220 -7.76 -19.37 -13.87
C ASP A 220 -6.42 -19.30 -14.61
N THR A 221 -6.27 -18.41 -15.59
CA THR A 221 -4.98 -18.15 -16.24
C THR A 221 -3.95 -17.63 -15.24
N GLY A 222 -4.34 -16.69 -14.38
CA GLY A 222 -3.48 -16.16 -13.33
C GLY A 222 -3.10 -17.23 -12.31
N ASN A 223 -4.04 -18.08 -11.90
CA ASN A 223 -3.77 -19.21 -11.01
C ASN A 223 -2.78 -20.20 -11.64
N LEU A 224 -2.92 -20.48 -12.94
CA LEU A 224 -2.02 -21.32 -13.71
C LEU A 224 -0.60 -20.74 -13.80
N ILE A 225 -0.47 -19.43 -14.05
CA ILE A 225 0.83 -18.74 -14.06
C ILE A 225 1.45 -18.72 -12.65
N LEU A 226 0.68 -18.48 -11.60
CA LEU A 226 1.18 -18.51 -10.21
C LEU A 226 1.72 -19.90 -9.84
N ALA A 227 0.99 -20.97 -10.21
CA ALA A 227 1.45 -22.34 -10.03
C ALA A 227 2.74 -22.62 -10.81
N ASP A 228 2.84 -22.15 -12.06
CA ASP A 228 4.06 -22.25 -12.86
C ASP A 228 5.24 -21.53 -12.20
N ARG A 229 5.02 -20.32 -11.65
CA ARG A 229 6.04 -19.57 -10.90
C ARG A 229 6.49 -20.30 -9.64
N PHE A 230 5.57 -20.85 -8.86
CA PHE A 230 5.92 -21.69 -7.72
C PHE A 230 6.77 -22.87 -8.16
N LEU A 231 6.38 -23.61 -9.20
CA LEU A 231 7.16 -24.74 -9.69
C LEU A 231 8.56 -24.33 -10.16
N LYS A 232 8.67 -23.19 -10.85
CA LYS A 232 9.95 -22.61 -11.26
C LYS A 232 10.86 -22.34 -10.07
N GLU A 233 10.36 -21.65 -9.05
CA GLU A 233 11.15 -21.33 -7.85
C GLU A 233 11.50 -22.59 -7.04
N LEU A 234 10.54 -23.51 -6.86
CA LEU A 234 10.75 -24.77 -6.16
C LEU A 234 11.79 -25.65 -6.85
N SER A 235 11.81 -25.71 -8.19
CA SER A 235 12.81 -26.48 -8.94
C SER A 235 14.24 -25.98 -8.78
N LYS A 236 14.42 -24.69 -8.46
CA LYS A 236 15.75 -24.13 -8.15
C LYS A 236 16.22 -24.56 -6.77
N THR A 237 15.32 -24.56 -5.79
CA THR A 237 15.63 -24.86 -4.38
C THR A 237 15.70 -26.36 -4.12
N TYR A 238 14.83 -27.16 -4.75
CA TYR A 238 14.65 -28.60 -4.53
C TYR A 238 14.70 -29.39 -5.86
N PRO A 239 15.84 -29.36 -6.59
CA PRO A 239 15.93 -29.93 -7.94
C PRO A 239 15.71 -31.45 -8.01
N ASN A 240 15.85 -32.16 -6.88
CA ASN A 240 15.60 -33.60 -6.80
C ASN A 240 14.10 -33.94 -6.67
N SER A 241 13.30 -33.00 -6.13
CA SER A 241 11.87 -33.21 -5.88
C SER A 241 11.00 -32.56 -6.96
N PHE A 242 11.49 -31.50 -7.62
CA PHE A 242 10.73 -30.73 -8.59
C PHE A 242 11.47 -30.59 -9.92
N SER A 243 10.76 -30.90 -11.01
CA SER A 243 11.21 -30.68 -12.39
C SER A 243 10.35 -29.58 -13.02
N TYR A 244 11.00 -28.62 -13.66
CA TYR A 244 10.34 -27.48 -14.30
C TYR A 244 10.68 -27.41 -15.79
N ASN A 245 9.68 -27.09 -16.60
CA ASN A 245 9.85 -26.71 -17.99
C ASN A 245 8.94 -25.50 -18.28
N GLU A 246 9.41 -24.59 -19.15
CA GLU A 246 8.70 -23.34 -19.44
C GLU A 246 7.58 -23.51 -20.51
N LYS A 247 7.10 -24.74 -20.75
CA LYS A 247 6.19 -25.03 -21.88
C LYS A 247 4.89 -24.25 -21.77
N PHE A 248 4.18 -24.37 -20.64
CA PHE A 248 2.85 -23.76 -20.47
C PHE A 248 2.93 -22.24 -20.34
N TYR A 249 3.90 -21.74 -19.56
CA TYR A 249 4.09 -20.32 -19.39
C TYR A 249 4.38 -19.59 -20.71
N ASN A 250 5.26 -20.11 -21.58
CA ASN A 250 5.55 -19.47 -22.87
C ASN A 250 4.31 -19.41 -23.77
N ILE A 251 3.46 -20.44 -23.76
CA ILE A 251 2.20 -20.45 -24.52
C ILE A 251 1.26 -19.35 -24.00
N ILE A 252 1.09 -19.24 -22.69
CA ILE A 252 0.18 -18.25 -22.08
C ILE A 252 0.71 -16.83 -22.28
N ARG A 253 2.02 -16.61 -22.14
CA ARG A 253 2.65 -15.31 -22.37
C ARG A 253 2.39 -14.82 -23.79
N ASP A 254 2.52 -15.70 -24.77
CA ASP A 254 2.35 -15.35 -26.19
C ASP A 254 0.85 -15.32 -26.59
N TYR A 255 -0.02 -16.09 -25.91
CA TYR A 255 -1.43 -16.28 -26.26
C TYR A 255 -2.38 -16.35 -25.05
N ASN A 256 -2.40 -15.33 -24.19
CA ASN A 256 -3.36 -15.27 -23.08
C ASN A 256 -4.80 -15.19 -23.61
N HIS A 257 -5.49 -16.33 -23.60
CA HIS A 257 -6.87 -16.47 -24.08
C HIS A 257 -7.58 -17.60 -23.31
N PRO A 258 -8.86 -17.43 -22.92
CA PRO A 258 -9.59 -18.43 -22.13
C PRO A 258 -9.54 -19.86 -22.72
N SER A 259 -9.73 -20.01 -24.03
CA SER A 259 -9.67 -21.33 -24.70
C SER A 259 -8.28 -21.99 -24.65
N ILE A 260 -7.20 -21.21 -24.57
CA ILE A 260 -5.85 -21.76 -24.39
C ILE A 260 -5.67 -22.23 -22.96
N THR A 261 -6.13 -21.44 -21.98
CA THR A 261 -6.13 -21.81 -20.56
C THR A 261 -6.92 -23.08 -20.32
N GLU A 262 -8.14 -23.19 -20.87
CA GLU A 262 -8.97 -24.39 -20.81
C GLU A 262 -8.25 -25.62 -21.37
N LEU A 263 -7.57 -25.47 -22.53
CA LEU A 263 -6.82 -26.55 -23.14
C LEU A 263 -5.64 -27.01 -22.28
N ILE A 264 -4.88 -26.08 -21.68
CA ILE A 264 -3.77 -26.41 -20.79
C ILE A 264 -4.28 -27.08 -19.50
N ILE A 265 -5.33 -26.55 -18.90
CA ILE A 265 -5.98 -27.12 -17.71
C ILE A 265 -6.47 -28.55 -18.00
N SER A 266 -7.06 -28.78 -19.18
CA SER A 266 -7.44 -30.13 -19.63
C SER A 266 -6.23 -31.05 -19.85
N GLU A 267 -5.13 -30.56 -20.42
CA GLU A 267 -3.88 -31.32 -20.59
C GLU A 267 -3.29 -31.76 -19.23
N LEU A 268 -3.49 -30.96 -18.18
CA LEU A 268 -3.15 -31.30 -16.79
C LEU A 268 -4.15 -32.28 -16.13
N GLY A 269 -5.16 -32.75 -16.87
CA GLY A 269 -6.18 -33.67 -16.37
C GLY A 269 -7.21 -33.01 -15.45
N ILE A 270 -7.37 -31.70 -15.54
CA ILE A 270 -8.37 -30.93 -14.78
C ILE A 270 -9.56 -30.69 -15.71
N ASN A 271 -10.72 -31.24 -15.37
CA ASN A 271 -11.94 -31.04 -16.13
C ASN A 271 -12.78 -29.93 -15.49
N VAL A 272 -12.97 -28.83 -16.21
CA VAL A 272 -13.82 -27.71 -15.81
C VAL A 272 -14.93 -27.57 -16.84
N ASP A 273 -16.17 -27.52 -16.39
CA ASP A 273 -17.31 -27.19 -17.26
C ASP A 273 -17.55 -25.68 -17.24
N TYR A 274 -16.82 -24.97 -18.09
CA TYR A 274 -16.93 -23.51 -18.22
C TYR A 274 -18.33 -23.03 -18.63
N SER A 275 -19.18 -23.91 -19.18
CA SER A 275 -20.56 -23.54 -19.53
C SER A 275 -21.49 -23.42 -18.32
N ASN A 276 -21.10 -24.03 -17.19
CA ASN A 276 -21.89 -24.08 -15.95
C ASN A 276 -21.21 -23.37 -14.77
N VAL A 277 -20.18 -22.56 -15.02
CA VAL A 277 -19.55 -21.75 -13.98
C VAL A 277 -20.54 -20.69 -13.49
N SER A 278 -20.85 -20.72 -12.20
CA SER A 278 -21.68 -19.69 -11.56
C SER A 278 -20.84 -18.44 -11.37
N TYR A 279 -21.03 -17.45 -12.23
CA TYR A 279 -20.46 -16.12 -12.02
C TYR A 279 -21.13 -15.46 -10.80
N LYS A 280 -20.34 -15.07 -9.81
CA LYS A 280 -20.83 -14.20 -8.75
C LYS A 280 -21.08 -12.82 -9.34
N ASP A 281 -22.22 -12.24 -8.97
CA ASP A 281 -22.49 -10.86 -9.28
C ASP A 281 -21.56 -9.97 -8.46
N VAL A 282 -20.60 -9.36 -9.16
CA VAL A 282 -19.55 -8.52 -8.59
C VAL A 282 -20.10 -7.24 -7.96
N THR A 283 -21.34 -6.85 -8.26
CA THR A 283 -22.02 -5.69 -7.66
C THR A 283 -22.48 -5.94 -6.22
N ASN A 284 -22.50 -7.20 -5.77
CA ASN A 284 -22.94 -7.57 -4.42
C ASN A 284 -21.80 -7.72 -3.39
N PHE A 285 -20.57 -7.35 -3.74
CA PHE A 285 -19.46 -7.40 -2.78
C PHE A 285 -19.51 -6.21 -1.82
N SER A 286 -19.61 -6.48 -0.52
CA SER A 286 -19.68 -5.46 0.55
C SER A 286 -18.38 -4.67 0.79
N ASN A 287 -17.41 -4.77 -0.12
CA ASN A 287 -16.11 -4.11 -0.02
C ASN A 287 -15.61 -3.81 -1.45
N PRO A 288 -15.55 -2.54 -1.88
CA PRO A 288 -15.21 -2.20 -3.26
C PRO A 288 -13.73 -2.47 -3.52
N LYS A 289 -13.42 -3.66 -4.05
CA LYS A 289 -12.10 -4.01 -4.61
C LYS A 289 -11.93 -3.53 -6.06
N GLY A 290 -12.71 -2.51 -6.44
CA GLY A 290 -12.79 -1.91 -7.77
C GLY A 290 -14.23 -1.70 -8.21
N ASN A 291 -14.48 -0.66 -9.02
CA ASN A 291 -15.84 -0.20 -9.38
C ASN A 291 -16.09 -0.29 -10.89
N TYR A 292 -15.24 -0.97 -11.67
CA TYR A 292 -15.38 -1.01 -13.13
C TYR A 292 -16.77 -1.49 -13.57
N PHE A 293 -17.29 -2.54 -12.95
CA PHE A 293 -18.57 -3.14 -13.35
C PHE A 293 -19.75 -2.22 -13.02
N GLU A 294 -19.73 -1.57 -11.87
CA GLU A 294 -20.73 -0.58 -11.45
C GLU A 294 -20.72 0.63 -12.40
N LEU A 295 -19.54 1.21 -12.64
CA LEU A 295 -19.38 2.36 -13.54
C LEU A 295 -19.77 2.01 -14.98
N LYS A 296 -19.46 0.79 -15.44
CA LYS A 296 -19.87 0.31 -16.76
C LYS A 296 -21.38 0.15 -16.87
N GLU A 297 -22.04 -0.34 -15.82
CA GLU A 297 -23.50 -0.45 -15.78
C GLU A 297 -24.16 0.93 -15.78
N GLU A 298 -23.62 1.87 -14.99
CA GLU A 298 -24.19 3.19 -14.84
C GLU A 298 -23.98 4.09 -16.06
N TYR A 299 -22.78 4.06 -16.66
CA TYR A 299 -22.36 5.03 -17.69
C TYR A 299 -22.01 4.41 -19.05
N GLY A 300 -21.90 3.08 -19.13
CA GLY A 300 -21.28 2.41 -20.27
C GLY A 300 -19.77 2.65 -20.32
N VAL A 301 -19.05 1.80 -21.07
CA VAL A 301 -17.58 1.86 -21.16
C VAL A 301 -17.08 3.25 -21.59
N GLY A 302 -17.69 3.85 -22.62
CA GLY A 302 -17.30 5.17 -23.11
C GLY A 302 -17.63 6.35 -22.19
N GLY A 303 -18.42 6.13 -21.12
CA GLY A 303 -18.82 7.16 -20.16
C GLY A 303 -17.99 7.15 -18.86
N ILE A 304 -17.12 6.16 -18.67
CA ILE A 304 -16.22 6.09 -17.51
C ILE A 304 -15.14 7.16 -17.66
N LEU A 305 -14.86 7.94 -16.61
CA LEU A 305 -13.83 8.99 -16.62
C LEU A 305 -12.59 8.62 -15.78
N VAL A 306 -12.67 7.58 -14.95
CA VAL A 306 -11.58 7.05 -14.13
C VAL A 306 -10.36 6.75 -14.99
N GLY A 307 -9.21 7.32 -14.62
CA GLY A 307 -7.95 7.07 -15.30
C GLY A 307 -7.82 7.66 -16.71
N ASN A 308 -8.81 8.39 -17.22
CA ASN A 308 -8.80 8.88 -18.59
C ASN A 308 -7.93 10.13 -18.76
N ASP A 309 -7.41 10.31 -19.98
CA ASP A 309 -6.72 11.54 -20.39
C ASP A 309 -7.74 12.60 -20.80
N LEU A 310 -7.87 13.64 -19.98
CA LEU A 310 -8.82 14.74 -20.15
C LEU A 310 -8.14 16.07 -20.48
N ARG A 311 -6.81 16.08 -20.71
CA ARG A 311 -6.00 17.30 -20.94
C ARG A 311 -6.44 18.15 -22.12
N ASN A 312 -7.13 17.58 -23.10
CA ASN A 312 -7.61 18.26 -24.29
C ASN A 312 -9.14 18.22 -24.44
N VAL A 313 -9.85 17.83 -23.38
CA VAL A 313 -11.30 17.73 -23.38
C VAL A 313 -11.90 19.06 -22.93
N ASN A 314 -12.95 19.54 -23.61
CA ASN A 314 -13.67 20.74 -23.16
C ASN A 314 -14.63 20.39 -22.01
N LEU A 315 -14.11 20.43 -20.78
CA LEU A 315 -14.84 20.09 -19.57
C LEU A 315 -16.03 21.03 -19.28
N ASN A 316 -16.08 22.25 -19.85
CA ASN A 316 -17.23 23.16 -19.72
C ASN A 316 -18.53 22.59 -20.31
N THR A 317 -18.44 21.53 -21.12
CA THR A 317 -19.59 20.88 -21.76
C THR A 317 -20.03 19.60 -21.05
N ILE A 318 -19.31 19.19 -20.00
CA ILE A 318 -19.54 17.94 -19.27
C ILE A 318 -20.03 18.28 -17.87
N ASN A 319 -21.10 17.64 -17.42
CA ASN A 319 -21.50 17.71 -16.02
C ASN A 319 -20.62 16.75 -15.19
N LEU A 320 -19.72 17.30 -14.38
CA LEU A 320 -18.82 16.55 -13.50
C LEU A 320 -19.42 16.26 -12.12
N ASN A 321 -20.59 16.82 -11.79
CA ASN A 321 -21.22 16.60 -10.49
C ASN A 321 -21.49 15.09 -10.25
N GLY A 322 -20.92 14.56 -9.18
CA GLY A 322 -21.02 13.15 -8.79
C GLY A 322 -20.16 12.19 -9.63
N LYS A 323 -19.34 12.68 -10.57
CA LYS A 323 -18.52 11.83 -11.44
C LYS A 323 -17.24 11.37 -10.74
N ASP A 324 -16.83 10.15 -11.07
CA ASP A 324 -15.55 9.58 -10.64
C ASP A 324 -14.46 9.81 -11.69
N LEU A 325 -13.52 10.68 -11.36
CA LEU A 325 -12.32 11.03 -12.11
C LEU A 325 -11.07 10.52 -11.39
N THR A 326 -11.19 9.51 -10.52
CA THR A 326 -10.04 8.90 -9.83
C THR A 326 -8.93 8.56 -10.84
N GLY A 327 -7.72 9.05 -10.62
CA GLY A 327 -6.57 8.82 -11.51
C GLY A 327 -6.64 9.47 -12.89
N ALA A 328 -7.63 10.32 -13.19
CA ALA A 328 -7.72 10.99 -14.48
C ALA A 328 -6.60 12.01 -14.65
N ASN A 329 -6.17 12.24 -15.90
CA ASN A 329 -5.20 13.27 -16.23
C ASN A 329 -5.89 14.55 -16.68
N LEU A 330 -5.81 15.57 -15.86
CA LEU A 330 -6.37 16.91 -16.04
C LEU A 330 -5.26 17.96 -16.18
N SER A 331 -4.00 17.55 -16.33
CA SER A 331 -2.86 18.47 -16.32
C SER A 331 -2.99 19.60 -17.35
N GLY A 332 -2.60 20.81 -16.93
CA GLY A 332 -2.66 22.02 -17.76
C GLY A 332 -4.06 22.60 -18.02
N GLN A 333 -5.13 22.02 -17.46
CA GLN A 333 -6.49 22.55 -17.61
C GLN A 333 -6.71 23.85 -16.80
N ASP A 334 -7.59 24.71 -17.31
CA ASP A 334 -8.13 25.84 -16.55
C ASP A 334 -9.47 25.43 -15.92
N LEU A 335 -9.46 25.20 -14.61
CA LEU A 335 -10.61 24.70 -13.86
C LEU A 335 -11.36 25.80 -13.10
N ARG A 336 -10.90 27.07 -13.14
CA ARG A 336 -11.50 28.20 -12.39
C ARG A 336 -13.00 28.37 -12.61
N GLY A 337 -13.50 28.07 -13.81
CA GLY A 337 -14.92 28.17 -14.17
C GLY A 337 -15.73 26.87 -14.04
N ILE A 338 -15.10 25.76 -13.68
CA ILE A 338 -15.72 24.42 -13.68
C ILE A 338 -16.08 24.04 -12.25
N ASP A 339 -17.31 23.58 -12.02
CA ASP A 339 -17.73 23.06 -10.72
C ASP A 339 -17.24 21.62 -10.55
N ILE A 340 -16.34 21.42 -9.59
CA ILE A 340 -15.80 20.10 -9.20
C ILE A 340 -16.14 19.71 -7.76
N THR A 341 -16.99 20.48 -7.06
CA THR A 341 -17.27 20.33 -5.62
C THR A 341 -17.80 18.95 -5.21
N SER A 342 -18.55 18.28 -6.10
CA SER A 342 -19.05 16.91 -5.87
C SER A 342 -18.37 15.86 -6.74
N THR A 343 -17.18 16.16 -7.27
CA THR A 343 -16.43 15.25 -8.17
C THR A 343 -15.41 14.46 -7.37
N ILE A 344 -15.30 13.15 -7.60
CA ILE A 344 -14.27 12.32 -6.98
C ILE A 344 -13.00 12.45 -7.83
N ILE A 345 -11.93 13.02 -7.26
CA ILE A 345 -10.67 13.33 -7.98
C ILE A 345 -9.42 12.72 -7.33
N ARG A 346 -9.60 11.69 -6.49
CA ARG A 346 -8.49 11.00 -5.81
C ARG A 346 -7.44 10.52 -6.81
N GLY A 347 -6.16 10.71 -6.52
CA GLY A 347 -5.10 10.25 -7.41
C GLY A 347 -5.03 10.95 -8.78
N ALA A 348 -5.83 11.99 -9.04
CA ALA A 348 -5.83 12.68 -10.33
C ALA A 348 -4.54 13.48 -10.53
N ASP A 349 -4.14 13.60 -11.81
CA ASP A 349 -3.05 14.49 -12.21
C ASP A 349 -3.63 15.86 -12.53
N LEU A 350 -3.43 16.80 -11.60
CA LEU A 350 -3.78 18.22 -11.68
C LEU A 350 -2.53 19.10 -11.85
N SER A 351 -1.41 18.53 -12.32
CA SER A 351 -0.18 19.27 -12.52
C SER A 351 -0.39 20.42 -13.51
N TYR A 352 0.20 21.58 -13.22
CA TYR A 352 0.11 22.80 -14.03
C TYR A 352 -1.32 23.29 -14.30
N THR A 353 -2.32 22.84 -13.52
CA THR A 353 -3.70 23.33 -13.65
C THR A 353 -3.88 24.70 -13.04
N ASN A 354 -4.89 25.42 -13.50
CA ASN A 354 -5.32 26.66 -12.86
C ASN A 354 -6.59 26.42 -12.04
N LEU A 355 -6.42 26.47 -10.72
CA LEU A 355 -7.45 26.27 -9.69
C LEU A 355 -7.62 27.51 -8.81
N GLU A 356 -7.05 28.66 -9.20
CA GLU A 356 -7.12 29.93 -8.46
C GLU A 356 -8.53 30.24 -7.95
N GLY A 357 -8.63 30.53 -6.66
CA GLY A 357 -9.87 30.89 -5.97
C GLY A 357 -10.87 29.74 -5.83
N LYS A 358 -10.47 28.48 -6.05
CA LYS A 358 -11.38 27.34 -5.89
C LYS A 358 -11.64 27.00 -4.44
N ASP A 359 -12.89 26.63 -4.17
CA ASP A 359 -13.27 25.95 -2.95
C ASP A 359 -13.09 24.44 -3.14
N LEU A 360 -12.07 23.90 -2.48
CA LEU A 360 -11.79 22.46 -2.37
C LEU A 360 -11.94 22.00 -0.91
N SER A 361 -12.66 22.77 -0.09
CA SER A 361 -12.88 22.41 1.30
C SER A 361 -13.64 21.08 1.42
N GLU A 362 -13.31 20.30 2.45
CA GLU A 362 -13.93 18.99 2.75
C GLU A 362 -13.75 17.91 1.66
N MET A 363 -12.99 18.19 0.59
CA MET A 363 -12.76 17.23 -0.49
C MET A 363 -11.72 16.16 -0.11
N ASP A 364 -11.93 14.95 -0.61
CA ASP A 364 -10.92 13.90 -0.61
C ASP A 364 -9.92 14.14 -1.76
N LEU A 365 -8.77 14.72 -1.40
CA LEU A 365 -7.69 15.10 -2.31
C LEU A 365 -6.49 14.15 -2.23
N ARG A 366 -6.67 12.96 -1.63
CA ARG A 366 -5.60 12.00 -1.43
C ARG A 366 -5.01 11.51 -2.75
N GLY A 367 -3.69 11.56 -2.87
CA GLY A 367 -2.96 11.04 -4.02
C GLY A 367 -2.86 12.00 -5.20
N ILE A 368 -3.39 13.22 -5.09
CA ILE A 368 -3.41 14.17 -6.20
C ILE A 368 -2.01 14.73 -6.46
N ASP A 369 -1.69 14.88 -7.74
CA ASP A 369 -0.52 15.63 -8.21
C ASP A 369 -0.94 17.07 -8.53
N PHE A 370 -0.51 18.02 -7.72
CA PHE A 370 -0.64 19.47 -7.91
C PHE A 370 0.67 20.13 -8.36
N MET A 371 1.64 19.37 -8.88
CA MET A 371 2.95 19.90 -9.28
C MET A 371 2.78 21.11 -10.22
N GLY A 372 3.34 22.25 -9.82
CA GLY A 372 3.28 23.49 -10.60
C GLY A 372 1.88 24.08 -10.80
N ALA A 373 0.86 23.60 -10.07
CA ALA A 373 -0.49 24.13 -10.17
C ALA A 373 -0.59 25.54 -9.59
N ASN A 374 -1.47 26.37 -10.16
CA ASN A 374 -1.85 27.66 -9.59
C ASN A 374 -3.00 27.44 -8.60
N LEU A 375 -2.67 27.49 -7.31
CA LEU A 375 -3.55 27.25 -6.16
C LEU A 375 -3.74 28.52 -5.30
N LYS A 376 -3.53 29.71 -5.88
CA LYS A 376 -3.76 30.98 -5.19
C LYS A 376 -5.17 31.09 -4.68
N ASP A 377 -5.31 31.58 -3.45
CA ASP A 377 -6.60 31.82 -2.81
C ASP A 377 -7.51 30.57 -2.80
N VAL A 378 -6.95 29.36 -2.91
CA VAL A 378 -7.70 28.11 -2.82
C VAL A 378 -8.06 27.82 -1.38
N ASN A 379 -9.29 27.37 -1.15
CA ASN A 379 -9.74 26.90 0.16
C ASN A 379 -9.56 25.38 0.26
N PHE A 380 -8.66 24.94 1.14
CA PHE A 380 -8.39 23.55 1.51
C PHE A 380 -8.84 23.19 2.92
N THR A 381 -9.66 24.03 3.56
CA THR A 381 -10.15 23.78 4.92
C THR A 381 -10.87 22.43 4.98
N ASP A 382 -10.53 21.59 5.95
CA ASP A 382 -11.08 20.24 6.12
C ASP A 382 -10.87 19.27 4.94
N ALA A 383 -10.06 19.61 3.94
CA ALA A 383 -9.70 18.69 2.86
C ALA A 383 -8.78 17.55 3.37
N ASP A 384 -8.94 16.35 2.82
CA ASP A 384 -8.11 15.18 3.16
C ASP A 384 -7.01 14.97 2.11
N PHE A 385 -5.76 15.14 2.53
CA PHE A 385 -4.57 14.89 1.70
C PHE A 385 -3.84 13.60 2.08
N SER A 386 -4.30 12.96 3.14
CA SER A 386 -3.49 12.12 3.99
C SER A 386 -3.83 10.65 3.82
N LYS A 387 -2.79 9.81 3.78
CA LYS A 387 -2.96 8.40 4.14
C LYS A 387 -2.89 8.30 5.68
N PRO A 388 -3.70 7.45 6.33
CA PRO A 388 -3.53 7.16 7.74
C PRO A 388 -2.12 6.67 8.01
N ILE A 389 -1.51 7.19 9.08
CA ILE A 389 -0.27 6.63 9.59
C ILE A 389 -0.63 5.26 10.19
N GLN A 390 -0.01 4.21 9.66
CA GLN A 390 -0.30 2.84 10.04
C GLN A 390 0.19 2.58 11.47
N VAL A 391 -0.72 2.63 12.44
CA VAL A 391 -0.39 2.40 13.85
C VAL A 391 -0.99 1.12 14.41
N PHE A 392 -1.88 0.47 13.65
CA PHE A 392 -2.62 -0.69 14.14
C PHE A 392 -1.70 -1.91 14.34
N GLY A 393 -1.42 -2.26 15.59
CA GLY A 393 -0.51 -3.38 15.90
C GLY A 393 0.96 -2.97 16.06
N CYS A 394 1.27 -1.67 16.10
CA CYS A 394 2.47 -1.18 16.77
C CYS A 394 2.36 -1.58 18.25
N GLY A 395 3.25 -2.47 18.72
CA GLY A 395 3.07 -3.29 19.92
C GLY A 395 2.43 -2.60 21.13
N ASN A 396 1.48 -3.29 21.75
CA ASN A 396 0.95 -2.89 23.05
C ASN A 396 1.86 -3.49 24.13
N ASP A 397 2.51 -2.64 24.91
CA ASP A 397 3.19 -3.05 26.14
C ASP A 397 2.27 -2.83 27.33
N GLU A 398 2.40 -3.65 28.37
CA GLU A 398 1.65 -3.45 29.62
C GLU A 398 2.17 -2.23 30.39
N ASP A 399 3.44 -1.85 30.17
CA ASP A 399 4.02 -0.61 30.67
C ASP A 399 3.64 0.58 29.77
N GLU A 400 2.92 1.53 30.33
CA GLU A 400 2.40 2.71 29.62
C GLU A 400 3.52 3.57 29.00
N VAL A 401 4.65 3.72 29.71
CA VAL A 401 5.78 4.54 29.23
C VAL A 401 6.50 3.84 28.09
N LEU A 402 6.75 2.54 28.24
CA LEU A 402 7.36 1.74 27.18
C LEU A 402 6.43 1.65 25.95
N GLY A 403 5.12 1.53 26.18
CA GLY A 403 4.10 1.54 25.13
C GLY A 403 4.09 2.84 24.32
N ILE A 404 4.21 4.00 24.98
CA ILE A 404 4.35 5.30 24.30
C ILE A 404 5.61 5.30 23.41
N PHE A 405 6.74 4.83 23.93
CA PHE A 405 7.99 4.80 23.16
C PHE A 405 7.93 3.83 21.96
N ILE A 406 7.33 2.65 22.13
CA ILE A 406 7.12 1.68 21.05
C ILE A 406 6.22 2.27 19.96
N ASN A 407 5.12 2.92 20.36
CA ASN A 407 4.23 3.58 19.42
C ASN A 407 4.96 4.66 18.64
N PHE A 408 5.68 5.55 19.33
CA PHE A 408 6.46 6.61 18.70
C PHE A 408 7.49 6.05 17.71
N LYS A 409 8.25 5.03 18.10
CA LYS A 409 9.22 4.37 17.20
C LYS A 409 8.55 3.78 15.97
N CYS A 410 7.36 3.20 16.12
CA CYS A 410 6.60 2.64 15.02
C CYS A 410 6.10 3.73 14.06
N VAL A 411 5.49 4.79 14.61
CA VAL A 411 5.07 5.98 13.85
C VAL A 411 6.24 6.56 13.09
N SER A 412 7.38 6.82 13.76
CA SER A 412 8.60 7.34 13.14
C SER A 412 9.09 6.44 12.00
N ALA A 413 9.10 5.12 12.22
CA ALA A 413 9.50 4.16 11.18
C ALA A 413 8.56 4.18 9.96
N VAL A 414 7.25 4.26 10.18
CA VAL A 414 6.26 4.39 9.10
C VAL A 414 6.48 5.71 8.37
N VAL A 415 6.58 6.81 9.11
CA VAL A 415 6.70 8.16 8.53
C VAL A 415 7.92 8.27 7.62
N LYS A 416 9.07 7.74 8.06
CA LYS A 416 10.34 7.78 7.32
C LYS A 416 10.41 6.89 6.08
N ASN A 417 9.58 5.86 5.98
CA ASN A 417 9.68 4.85 4.91
C ASN A 417 8.53 4.91 3.90
N GLU A 418 7.51 5.71 4.17
CA GLU A 418 6.43 5.96 3.23
C GLU A 418 6.82 7.04 2.22
N GLY A 419 6.34 6.87 0.98
CA GLY A 419 6.50 7.88 -0.05
C GLY A 419 5.42 8.95 0.05
N PHE A 420 5.70 10.14 -0.50
CA PHE A 420 4.72 11.21 -0.62
C PHE A 420 3.51 10.76 -1.44
N ARG A 421 2.34 11.29 -1.08
CA ARG A 421 1.03 10.97 -1.64
C ARG A 421 0.50 12.12 -2.47
N THR A 422 0.52 13.30 -1.88
CA THR A 422 0.06 14.53 -2.51
C THR A 422 1.27 15.38 -2.83
N ASP A 423 1.36 15.83 -4.07
CA ASP A 423 2.53 16.53 -4.59
C ASP A 423 2.17 17.99 -4.89
N PHE A 424 2.70 18.94 -4.10
CA PHE A 424 2.62 20.39 -4.32
C PHE A 424 3.94 20.95 -4.83
N THR A 425 4.82 20.13 -5.40
CA THR A 425 6.14 20.57 -5.86
C THR A 425 6.01 21.72 -6.87
N ASN A 426 6.67 22.85 -6.59
CA ASN A 426 6.58 24.10 -7.36
C ASN A 426 5.16 24.70 -7.46
N ALA A 427 4.19 24.27 -6.66
CA ALA A 427 2.84 24.83 -6.68
C ALA A 427 2.81 26.24 -6.08
N ASP A 428 1.88 27.07 -6.57
CA ASP A 428 1.68 28.43 -6.08
C ASP A 428 0.46 28.46 -5.14
N LEU A 429 0.72 28.44 -3.83
CA LEU A 429 -0.24 28.35 -2.71
C LEU A 429 -0.43 29.70 -2.00
N ILE A 430 -0.11 30.83 -2.65
CA ILE A 430 -0.24 32.15 -2.01
C ILE A 430 -1.69 32.34 -1.50
N ASN A 431 -1.82 32.72 -0.23
CA ASN A 431 -3.09 32.87 0.49
C ASN A 431 -3.99 31.63 0.51
N ALA A 432 -3.48 30.43 0.23
CA ALA A 432 -4.28 29.21 0.37
C ALA A 432 -4.73 29.03 1.83
N GLU A 433 -5.97 28.63 2.02
CA GLU A 433 -6.57 28.44 3.35
C GLU A 433 -6.50 26.97 3.76
N PHE A 434 -5.79 26.67 4.84
CA PHE A 434 -5.79 25.37 5.52
C PHE A 434 -6.40 25.52 6.91
N GLY A 435 -6.71 24.38 7.55
CA GLY A 435 -7.24 24.31 8.90
C GLY A 435 -8.56 23.56 8.96
N ASN A 436 -9.23 23.69 10.09
CA ASN A 436 -10.51 23.06 10.37
C ASN A 436 -11.58 24.12 10.70
N LYS A 437 -12.78 24.02 10.13
CA LYS A 437 -13.91 24.94 10.39
C LYS A 437 -14.46 24.80 11.81
N ASP A 438 -14.41 23.59 12.37
CA ASP A 438 -14.87 23.22 13.69
C ASP A 438 -13.75 23.37 14.72
N LEU A 439 -13.64 24.58 15.28
CA LEU A 439 -12.69 25.04 16.30
C LEU A 439 -12.77 24.29 17.67
N GLN A 440 -13.22 23.04 17.70
CA GLN A 440 -13.33 22.20 18.91
C GLN A 440 -12.04 21.42 19.24
N GLY A 441 -10.88 21.94 18.83
CA GLY A 441 -9.57 21.35 19.14
C GLY A 441 -9.20 20.15 18.27
N GLU A 442 -9.87 19.96 17.13
CA GLU A 442 -9.49 18.98 16.13
C GLU A 442 -8.51 19.61 15.13
N TYR A 443 -7.45 18.86 14.81
CA TYR A 443 -6.41 19.28 13.88
C TYR A 443 -6.75 18.79 12.47
N GLN A 444 -6.55 19.60 11.44
CA GLN A 444 -6.46 19.05 10.08
C GLN A 444 -5.10 18.33 9.96
N LYS A 445 -5.14 17.05 9.58
CA LYS A 445 -3.96 16.20 9.48
C LYS A 445 -3.44 16.15 8.05
N ILE A 446 -2.15 16.44 7.89
CA ILE A 446 -1.43 16.40 6.63
C ILE A 446 -0.22 15.47 6.78
N SER A 447 -0.32 14.26 6.25
CA SER A 447 0.75 13.28 6.27
C SER A 447 1.24 12.97 4.85
N PHE A 448 2.55 12.77 4.71
CA PHE A 448 3.18 12.34 3.45
C PHE A 448 2.92 13.29 2.28
N VAL A 449 3.10 14.60 2.49
CA VAL A 449 2.86 15.61 1.46
C VAL A 449 4.17 16.30 1.09
N ASP A 450 4.38 16.46 -0.21
CA ASP A 450 5.56 17.13 -0.76
C ASP A 450 5.21 18.58 -1.12
N PHE A 451 5.89 19.54 -0.50
CA PHE A 451 5.83 20.98 -0.73
C PHE A 451 7.16 21.52 -1.28
N THR A 452 7.98 20.67 -1.90
CA THR A 452 9.29 21.07 -2.43
C THR A 452 9.16 22.29 -3.36
N ASN A 453 9.87 23.37 -3.05
CA ASN A 453 9.82 24.65 -3.77
C ASN A 453 8.41 25.27 -3.92
N ALA A 454 7.43 24.84 -3.12
CA ALA A 454 6.09 25.42 -3.16
C ALA A 454 6.13 26.86 -2.63
N ASN A 455 5.33 27.75 -3.22
CA ASN A 455 5.15 29.10 -2.71
C ASN A 455 3.96 29.14 -1.76
N MET A 456 4.23 29.14 -0.47
CA MET A 456 3.25 29.16 0.62
C MET A 456 3.22 30.54 1.32
N THR A 457 3.46 31.62 0.58
CA THR A 457 3.44 32.97 1.13
C THR A 457 2.06 33.33 1.67
N ASP A 458 2.04 33.95 2.85
CA ASP A 458 0.84 34.42 3.57
C ASP A 458 -0.18 33.32 3.91
N VAL A 459 0.24 32.05 3.92
CA VAL A 459 -0.59 30.91 4.36
C VAL A 459 -0.76 30.91 5.89
N SER A 460 -1.94 30.50 6.37
CA SER A 460 -2.20 30.27 7.80
C SER A 460 -2.31 28.77 8.09
N LEU A 461 -1.55 28.29 9.07
CA LEU A 461 -1.46 26.89 9.46
C LEU A 461 -1.96 26.67 10.91
N ASN A 462 -3.04 27.33 11.30
CA ASN A 462 -3.57 27.16 12.65
C ASN A 462 -4.23 25.78 12.82
N ASN A 463 -3.99 25.12 13.96
CA ASN A 463 -4.57 23.80 14.28
C ASN A 463 -4.22 22.72 13.24
N MET A 464 -2.94 22.63 12.85
CA MET A 464 -2.46 21.67 11.86
C MET A 464 -1.57 20.59 12.49
N GLU A 465 -1.74 19.34 12.04
CA GLU A 465 -0.86 18.22 12.36
C GLU A 465 -0.14 17.77 11.08
N PHE A 466 1.19 17.94 11.02
CA PHE A 466 2.03 17.50 9.93
C PHE A 466 2.84 16.26 10.32
N ALA A 467 2.90 15.27 9.43
CA ALA A 467 3.73 14.08 9.62
C ALA A 467 4.42 13.66 8.31
N GLY A 468 5.75 13.73 8.26
CA GLY A 468 6.47 13.39 7.03
C GLY A 468 6.24 14.38 5.90
N GLY A 469 6.12 15.67 6.22
CA GLY A 469 6.03 16.73 5.22
C GLY A 469 7.41 17.12 4.69
N ASN A 470 7.52 17.33 3.39
CA ASN A 470 8.76 17.82 2.76
C ASN A 470 8.57 19.25 2.26
N PHE A 471 9.21 20.21 2.91
CA PHE A 471 9.20 21.63 2.62
C PHE A 471 10.55 22.10 2.07
N THR A 472 11.32 21.20 1.45
CA THR A 472 12.65 21.54 0.94
C THR A 472 12.57 22.68 -0.06
N GLY A 473 13.28 23.79 0.20
CA GLY A 473 13.27 24.98 -0.65
C GLY A 473 11.94 25.73 -0.72
N ALA A 474 10.95 25.41 0.13
CA ALA A 474 9.65 26.08 0.13
C ALA A 474 9.77 27.55 0.54
N GLU A 475 8.94 28.42 -0.07
CA GLU A 475 8.82 29.83 0.30
C GLU A 475 7.65 30.01 1.27
N LEU A 476 7.93 30.27 2.54
CA LEU A 476 6.96 30.37 3.64
C LEU A 476 6.92 31.80 4.21
N ASN A 477 7.04 32.80 3.33
CA ASN A 477 7.08 34.20 3.73
C ASN A 477 5.74 34.67 4.30
N GLY A 478 5.74 35.40 5.41
CA GLY A 478 4.52 35.87 6.06
C GLY A 478 3.68 34.77 6.72
N ILE A 479 4.18 33.53 6.76
CA ILE A 479 3.40 32.41 7.30
C ILE A 479 3.03 32.63 8.76
N SER A 480 1.80 32.25 9.11
CA SER A 480 1.31 32.27 10.49
C SER A 480 0.89 30.87 10.92
N GLY A 481 1.25 30.49 12.15
CA GLY A 481 0.89 29.20 12.70
C GLY A 481 0.64 29.28 14.20
N LYS A 482 -0.40 28.60 14.66
CA LYS A 482 -0.74 28.49 16.07
C LYS A 482 -1.27 27.09 16.34
N GLN A 483 -0.85 26.48 17.46
CA GLN A 483 -1.32 25.16 17.87
C GLN A 483 -1.04 24.15 16.75
N MET A 484 0.23 23.91 16.46
CA MET A 484 0.64 22.93 15.45
C MET A 484 1.41 21.77 16.08
N TYR A 485 1.32 20.61 15.44
CA TYR A 485 2.20 19.47 15.71
C TYR A 485 2.91 19.10 14.41
N ILE A 486 4.24 19.15 14.38
CA ILE A 486 5.04 18.82 13.19
C ILE A 486 5.98 17.69 13.55
N LEU A 487 5.85 16.57 12.84
CA LEU A 487 6.57 15.34 13.08
C LEU A 487 7.36 14.91 11.85
N GLU A 488 8.64 14.57 12.02
CA GLU A 488 9.49 13.95 10.99
C GLU A 488 9.42 14.69 9.64
N SER A 489 9.42 16.02 9.69
CA SER A 489 9.27 16.88 8.51
C SER A 489 10.56 17.63 8.20
N ASP A 490 10.76 17.95 6.93
CA ASP A 490 12.01 18.51 6.42
C ASP A 490 11.80 19.89 5.81
N PHE A 491 12.41 20.92 6.39
CA PHE A 491 12.42 22.30 5.91
C PHE A 491 13.82 22.70 5.40
N THR A 492 14.58 21.74 4.88
CA THR A 492 15.91 22.00 4.32
C THR A 492 15.86 23.10 3.28
N ASP A 493 16.76 24.08 3.38
CA ASP A 493 16.86 25.24 2.48
C ASP A 493 15.55 26.07 2.34
N ALA A 494 14.59 25.92 3.26
CA ALA A 494 13.33 26.68 3.21
C ALA A 494 13.55 28.18 3.52
N GLU A 495 12.77 29.05 2.90
CA GLU A 495 12.79 30.50 3.14
C GLU A 495 11.59 30.92 4.00
N MET A 496 11.84 31.51 5.17
CA MET A 496 10.81 31.97 6.09
C MET A 496 11.09 33.42 6.53
N LYS A 497 10.47 34.40 5.87
CA LYS A 497 10.59 35.83 6.26
C LYS A 497 9.31 36.33 6.92
N ASN A 498 9.43 37.13 7.98
CA ASN A 498 8.30 37.77 8.66
C ASN A 498 7.23 36.77 9.18
N PHE A 499 7.65 35.58 9.58
CA PHE A 499 6.74 34.53 10.06
C PHE A 499 6.37 34.70 11.54
N LYS A 500 5.24 34.11 11.93
CA LYS A 500 4.84 34.01 13.34
C LYS A 500 4.32 32.61 13.66
N ILE A 501 5.05 31.87 14.48
CA ILE A 501 4.67 30.53 14.91
C ILE A 501 4.56 30.49 16.43
N SER A 502 3.44 29.96 16.93
CA SER A 502 3.20 29.89 18.37
C SER A 502 2.51 28.60 18.83
N GLU A 503 2.68 28.27 20.10
CA GLU A 503 2.00 27.11 20.74
C GLU A 503 2.22 25.82 19.95
N THR A 504 3.44 25.57 19.47
CA THR A 504 3.73 24.52 18.48
C THR A 504 4.75 23.51 19.00
N TRP A 505 4.51 22.24 18.71
CA TRP A 505 5.45 21.14 18.97
C TRP A 505 6.12 20.73 17.66
N LEU A 506 7.45 20.78 17.64
CA LEU A 506 8.30 20.28 16.56
C LEU A 506 9.03 19.02 17.03
N GLN A 507 8.89 17.92 16.30
CA GLN A 507 9.50 16.64 16.62
C GLN A 507 10.25 16.06 15.43
N SER A 508 11.53 15.77 15.62
CA SER A 508 12.39 15.19 14.56
C SER A 508 12.31 16.01 13.27
N THR A 509 12.30 17.34 13.40
CA THR A 509 12.11 18.28 12.29
C THR A 509 13.45 18.89 11.90
N SER A 510 13.75 18.92 10.61
CA SER A 510 14.95 19.54 10.07
C SER A 510 14.65 20.94 9.55
N PHE A 511 15.48 21.92 9.90
CA PHE A 511 15.58 23.25 9.29
C PHE A 511 16.97 23.47 8.70
N TYR A 512 17.61 22.39 8.23
CA TYR A 512 18.97 22.43 7.72
C TYR A 512 19.13 23.52 6.65
N ASN A 513 20.07 24.45 6.85
CA ASN A 513 20.31 25.60 5.97
C ASN A 513 19.11 26.53 5.69
N ALA A 514 18.01 26.43 6.43
CA ALA A 514 16.86 27.32 6.24
C ALA A 514 17.19 28.79 6.57
N ASP A 515 16.51 29.72 5.90
CA ASP A 515 16.65 31.15 6.11
C ASP A 515 15.43 31.70 6.85
N MET A 516 15.56 31.95 8.15
CA MET A 516 14.46 32.31 9.05
C MET A 516 14.65 33.74 9.57
N ILE A 517 14.08 34.72 8.85
CA ILE A 517 14.43 36.14 9.00
C ILE A 517 13.23 36.95 9.51
N ASN A 518 13.46 37.81 10.51
CA ASN A 518 12.46 38.72 11.11
C ASN A 518 11.18 38.00 11.58
N GLY A 519 11.31 36.76 12.04
CA GLY A 519 10.17 35.97 12.53
C GLY A 519 10.04 35.93 14.04
N ALA A 520 9.02 35.23 14.52
CA ALA A 520 8.83 34.99 15.94
C ALA A 520 8.39 33.54 16.21
N PHE A 521 9.06 32.93 17.17
CA PHE A 521 8.66 31.68 17.82
C PHE A 521 8.22 31.97 19.25
N ASP A 522 7.01 31.53 19.62
CA ASP A 522 6.45 31.75 20.95
C ASP A 522 5.81 30.48 21.51
N SER A 523 6.15 30.09 22.75
CA SER A 523 5.54 28.93 23.42
C SER A 523 5.75 27.64 22.62
N MET A 524 7.01 27.33 22.29
CA MET A 524 7.38 26.18 21.47
C MET A 524 7.82 24.98 22.32
N ILE A 525 7.67 23.78 21.76
CA ILE A 525 8.32 22.56 22.22
C ILE A 525 9.22 22.05 21.10
N PHE A 526 10.52 21.95 21.35
CA PHE A 526 11.50 21.37 20.43
C PHE A 526 11.93 20.00 20.92
N ALA A 527 11.67 18.96 20.12
CA ALA A 527 12.08 17.59 20.35
C ALA A 527 12.90 17.06 19.16
N ASP A 528 14.21 16.83 19.35
CA ASP A 528 15.11 16.34 18.30
C ASP A 528 15.10 17.20 17.01
N VAL A 529 15.10 18.54 17.15
CA VAL A 529 15.05 19.49 16.02
C VAL A 529 16.46 19.84 15.53
N ASP A 530 16.68 19.85 14.22
CA ASP A 530 17.96 20.21 13.61
C ASP A 530 17.94 21.62 13.00
N PHE A 531 18.70 22.55 13.60
CA PHE A 531 18.91 23.91 13.10
C PHE A 531 20.31 24.11 12.48
N THR A 532 20.97 23.04 12.03
CA THR A 532 22.30 23.14 11.43
C THR A 532 22.27 24.07 10.21
N GLY A 533 23.11 25.10 10.22
CA GLY A 533 23.23 26.04 9.10
C GLY A 533 22.06 27.02 8.97
N THR A 534 21.06 26.97 9.85
CA THR A 534 19.91 27.89 9.82
C THR A 534 20.34 29.33 10.10
N GLU A 535 19.75 30.31 9.41
CA GLU A 535 19.91 31.74 9.69
C GLU A 535 18.71 32.27 10.49
N PHE A 536 18.96 32.97 11.60
CA PHE A 536 17.93 33.53 12.50
C PHE A 536 18.02 35.06 12.62
N GLN A 537 18.32 35.75 11.51
CA GLN A 537 18.49 37.20 11.53
C GLN A 537 17.19 37.90 11.93
N GLY A 538 17.20 38.63 13.05
CA GLY A 538 16.03 39.38 13.52
C GLY A 538 14.89 38.50 14.05
N THR A 539 15.12 37.19 14.22
CA THR A 539 14.11 36.25 14.71
C THR A 539 14.11 36.19 16.23
N GLU A 540 12.92 36.30 16.81
CA GLU A 540 12.70 36.31 18.27
C GLU A 540 12.20 34.95 18.77
N PHE A 541 12.64 34.56 19.96
CA PHE A 541 12.24 33.32 20.63
C PHE A 541 11.72 33.63 22.04
N THR A 542 10.50 33.17 22.35
CA THR A 542 9.86 33.36 23.65
C THR A 542 9.29 32.03 24.14
N LEU A 543 9.49 31.69 25.42
CA LEU A 543 8.95 30.49 26.07
C LEU A 543 9.22 29.19 25.29
N ILE A 544 10.48 28.76 25.23
CA ILE A 544 10.89 27.52 24.57
C ILE A 544 11.06 26.41 25.61
N ASN A 545 10.45 25.26 25.37
CA ASN A 545 10.70 24.01 26.09
C ASN A 545 11.42 23.02 25.17
N GLU A 546 12.32 22.22 25.73
CA GLU A 546 13.23 21.38 24.95
C GLU A 546 13.27 19.96 25.52
N ILE A 547 13.29 18.99 24.61
CA ILE A 547 13.35 17.55 24.89
C ILE A 547 14.30 16.92 23.86
N GLY A 548 15.04 15.86 24.23
CA GLY A 548 15.88 15.12 23.29
C GLY A 548 17.11 15.89 22.80
N ASP A 549 17.60 15.53 21.63
CA ASP A 549 18.87 15.97 21.06
C ASP A 549 18.64 17.07 20.01
N ASN A 550 18.27 18.27 20.46
CA ASN A 550 18.17 19.45 19.59
C ASN A 550 19.55 19.93 19.14
N ASN A 551 19.72 20.23 17.85
CA ASN A 551 20.99 20.67 17.27
C ASN A 551 20.95 22.15 16.89
N TYR A 552 21.67 22.98 17.65
CA TYR A 552 21.71 24.43 17.49
C TYR A 552 22.94 24.95 16.72
N ASN A 553 23.54 24.16 15.83
CA ASN A 553 24.65 24.59 14.96
C ASN A 553 24.23 25.59 13.86
N CYS A 554 23.49 26.64 14.23
CA CYS A 554 22.99 27.69 13.35
C CYS A 554 23.98 28.85 13.17
N LYS A 555 23.76 29.67 12.14
CA LYS A 555 24.67 30.74 11.68
C LYS A 555 24.74 31.94 12.63
N ASN A 556 23.62 32.36 13.20
CA ASN A 556 23.50 33.55 14.04
C ASN A 556 22.29 33.48 14.99
N ASN A 557 22.22 34.36 16.00
CA ASN A 557 21.24 34.44 17.11
C ASN A 557 21.76 33.85 18.43
N ILE A 558 21.18 34.27 19.56
CA ILE A 558 21.59 33.83 20.90
C ILE A 558 21.27 32.36 21.12
N ILE A 559 20.19 31.86 20.51
CA ILE A 559 19.75 30.46 20.62
C ILE A 559 20.80 29.47 20.09
N CYS A 560 21.63 29.88 19.12
CA CYS A 560 22.73 29.05 18.58
C CYS A 560 23.85 28.76 19.59
N ASN A 561 23.83 29.39 20.75
CA ASN A 561 24.80 29.13 21.82
C ASN A 561 24.25 28.17 22.89
N LEU A 562 22.99 27.73 22.77
CA LEU A 562 22.45 26.65 23.59
C LEU A 562 23.12 25.34 23.16
N LYS A 563 23.56 24.55 24.13
CA LYS A 563 24.32 23.31 23.92
C LYS A 563 23.47 22.11 24.24
#